data_AF-A0A2V8ZBN2-F1
#
_entry.id   AF-A0A2V8ZBN2-F1
#
_cell.length_a   1.000
_cell.length_b   1.000
_cell.length_c   1.000
_cell.angle_alpha   90.00
_cell.angle_beta   90.00
_cell.angle_gamma   90.00
#
_symmetry.space_group_name_H-M   'P 1'
#
loop_
_entity.id
_entity.type
_entity.pdbx_description
1 polymer ?
#
loop_
_entity_poly.entity_id
_entity_poly.type
_entity_poly.pdbx_seq_one_letter_code
_entity_poly.pdbx_strand_id
1 'polypeptide(L)'
;MKRLLKWIGGVLAVLALVAFGVLCYMAGSPKDAYGMVRYALPHMHSGTLKVGSDAPDARLVALDGVNHFHIRERIGARPLVLVFGSFT
;
A
#
# COMPACT_ATOMS: atom_id res chain seq x y z
N MET A 1 41.10 10.54 -0.26
CA MET A 1 39.69 10.90 0.10
C MET A 1 38.83 11.29 -1.11
N LYS A 2 39.18 12.33 -1.90
CA LYS A 2 38.34 12.80 -3.04
C LYS A 2 38.05 11.75 -4.13
N ARG A 3 39.01 10.86 -4.43
CA ARG A 3 38.84 9.77 -5.42
C ARG A 3 37.88 8.69 -4.93
N LEU A 4 37.98 8.33 -3.65
CA LEU A 4 37.08 7.35 -3.01
C LEU A 4 35.63 7.88 -2.97
N LEU A 5 35.45 9.16 -2.65
CA LEU A 5 34.14 9.80 -2.62
C LEU A 5 33.46 9.83 -4.01
N LYS A 6 34.25 10.02 -5.08
CA LYS A 6 33.75 9.94 -6.46
C LYS A 6 33.29 8.53 -6.82
N TRP A 7 34.03 7.50 -6.42
CA TRP A 7 33.64 6.12 -6.64
C TRP A 7 32.39 5.75 -5.85
N ILE A 8 32.31 6.15 -4.58
CA ILE A 8 31.11 5.94 -3.75
C ILE A 8 29.90 6.65 -4.38
N GLY A 9 30.05 7.91 -4.78
CA GLY A 9 28.97 8.66 -5.44
C GLY A 9 28.54 8.03 -6.77
N GLY A 10 29.50 7.57 -7.58
CA GLY A 10 29.21 6.87 -8.84
C GLY A 10 28.46 5.57 -8.62
N VAL A 11 28.89 4.74 -7.67
CA VAL A 11 28.21 3.49 -7.31
C VAL A 11 26.79 3.78 -6.81
N LEU A 12 26.63 4.77 -5.93
CA LEU A 12 25.32 5.13 -5.39
C LEU A 12 24.35 5.61 -6.48
N ALA A 13 24.85 6.41 -7.44
CA ALA A 13 24.06 6.91 -8.57
C ALA A 13 23.60 5.76 -9.49
N VAL A 14 24.48 4.81 -9.81
CA VAL A 14 24.13 3.62 -10.59
C VAL A 14 23.08 2.80 -9.86
N LEU A 15 23.24 2.60 -8.55
CA LEU A 15 22.33 1.81 -7.73
C LEU A 15 20.93 2.46 -7.65
N ALA A 16 20.87 3.79 -7.54
CA ALA A 16 19.62 4.55 -7.58
C ALA A 16 18.91 4.44 -8.94
N LEU A 17 19.65 4.53 -10.05
CA LEU A 17 19.10 4.37 -11.40
C LEU A 17 18.53 2.97 -11.63
N VAL A 18 19.25 1.93 -11.19
CA VAL A 18 18.79 0.54 -11.28
C VAL A 18 17.53 0.34 -10.45
N ALA A 19 17.52 0.80 -9.19
CA ALA A 19 16.35 0.71 -8.32
C ALA A 19 15.13 1.42 -8.93
N PHE A 20 15.32 2.62 -9.47
CA PHE A 20 14.26 3.37 -10.15
C PHE A 20 13.73 2.64 -11.39
N GLY A 21 14.62 2.08 -12.22
CA GLY A 21 14.23 1.29 -13.39
C GLY A 21 13.40 0.05 -13.03
N VAL A 22 13.80 -0.68 -11.98
CA VAL A 22 13.05 -1.83 -11.47
C VAL A 22 11.67 -1.41 -10.96
N LEU A 23 11.59 -0.31 -10.19
CA LEU A 23 10.31 0.21 -9.71
C LEU A 23 9.38 0.61 -10.85
N CYS A 24 9.90 1.27 -11.90
CA CYS A 24 9.11 1.63 -13.08
C CYS A 24 8.62 0.39 -13.84
N TYR A 25 9.45 -0.65 -13.96
CA TYR A 25 9.06 -1.90 -14.60
C TYR A 25 7.97 -2.63 -13.82
N MET A 26 8.08 -2.71 -12.49
CA MET A 26 7.07 -3.34 -11.64
C MET A 26 5.76 -2.56 -11.59
N ALA A 27 5.85 -1.22 -11.54
CA ALA A 27 4.68 -0.35 -11.44
C ALA A 27 4.01 -0.07 -12.80
N GLY A 28 4.65 -0.41 -13.92
CA GLY A 28 4.14 -0.17 -15.28
C GLY A 28 4.40 1.23 -15.83
N SER A 29 4.67 2.23 -14.99
CA SER A 29 5.11 3.56 -15.44
C SER A 29 5.91 4.33 -14.37
N PRO A 30 6.67 5.38 -14.75
CA PRO A 30 7.35 6.26 -13.79
C PRO A 30 6.39 7.00 -12.85
N LYS A 31 5.19 7.35 -13.33
CA LYS A 31 4.16 8.00 -12.52
C LYS A 31 3.63 7.03 -11.45
N ASP A 32 3.46 5.77 -11.82
CA ASP A 32 2.98 4.72 -10.92
C ASP A 32 4.06 4.29 -9.94
N ALA A 33 5.33 4.29 -10.34
CA ALA A 33 6.45 4.09 -9.42
C ALA A 33 6.48 5.17 -8.33
N TYR A 34 6.25 6.44 -8.69
CA TYR A 34 6.10 7.51 -7.70
C TYR A 34 4.86 7.30 -6.81
N GLY A 35 3.72 6.92 -7.40
CA GLY A 35 2.51 6.59 -6.65
C GLY A 35 2.73 5.46 -5.64
N MET A 36 3.43 4.40 -6.05
CA MET A 36 3.78 3.26 -5.22
C MET A 36 4.73 3.65 -4.08
N VAL A 37 5.79 4.42 -4.37
CA VAL A 37 6.73 4.88 -3.33
C VAL A 37 6.06 5.80 -2.33
N ARG A 38 5.14 6.67 -2.79
CA ARG A 38 4.46 7.65 -1.94
C ARG A 38 3.31 7.06 -1.12
N TYR A 39 2.51 6.18 -1.72
CA TYR A 39 1.26 5.73 -1.13
C TYR A 39 1.30 4.25 -0.73
N ALA A 40 1.95 3.39 -1.51
CA ALA A 40 1.96 1.96 -1.24
C ALA A 40 3.06 1.57 -0.24
N LEU A 41 4.34 1.90 -0.50
CA LEU A 41 5.46 1.48 0.36
C LEU A 41 5.30 1.84 1.85
N PRO A 42 4.81 3.03 2.22
CA PRO A 42 4.62 3.37 3.64
C PRO A 42 3.48 2.58 4.31
N HIS A 43 2.50 2.09 3.54
CA HIS A 43 1.29 1.45 4.05
C HIS A 43 1.20 -0.05 3.69
N MET A 44 2.18 -0.60 2.97
CA MET A 44 2.30 -2.01 2.59
C MET A 44 2.82 -2.84 3.76
N HIS A 45 2.03 -2.90 4.81
CA HIS A 45 2.26 -3.79 5.94
C HIS A 45 1.04 -4.68 6.13
N SER A 46 1.28 -5.99 6.15
CA SER A 46 0.26 -6.97 6.49
C SER A 46 -0.28 -6.68 7.89
N GLY A 47 -1.59 -6.57 8.02
CA GLY A 47 -2.23 -6.41 9.33
C GLY A 47 -1.97 -7.62 10.24
N THR A 48 -2.13 -7.44 11.54
CA THR A 48 -1.92 -8.50 12.55
C THR A 48 -3.14 -9.40 12.75
N LEU A 49 -4.12 -9.35 11.84
CA LEU A 49 -5.34 -10.15 11.93
C LEU A 49 -5.01 -11.64 11.75
N LYS A 50 -5.55 -12.48 12.64
CA LYS A 50 -5.37 -13.93 12.58
C LYS A 50 -6.73 -14.59 12.31
N VAL A 51 -6.71 -15.75 11.65
CA VAL A 51 -7.91 -16.56 11.48
C VAL A 51 -8.49 -16.91 12.86
N GLY A 52 -9.79 -16.72 13.02
CA GLY A 52 -10.50 -16.90 14.29
C GLY A 52 -10.46 -15.69 15.23
N SER A 53 -9.75 -14.61 14.89
CA SER A 53 -9.88 -13.33 15.61
C SER A 53 -11.22 -12.66 15.28
N ASP A 54 -11.76 -11.91 16.24
CA ASP A 54 -12.94 -11.09 16.01
C ASP A 54 -12.67 -10.05 14.91
N ALA A 55 -13.68 -9.81 14.08
CA ALA A 55 -13.61 -8.77 13.06
C ALA A 55 -13.53 -7.38 13.74
N PRO A 56 -12.59 -6.51 13.35
CA PRO A 56 -12.51 -5.15 13.87
C PRO A 56 -13.80 -4.38 13.59
N ASP A 57 -14.32 -3.70 14.61
CA ASP A 57 -15.53 -2.93 14.45
C ASP A 57 -15.24 -1.52 13.91
N ALA A 58 -14.96 -1.44 12.62
CA ALA A 58 -14.73 -0.17 11.94
C ALA A 58 -16.05 0.53 11.62
N ARG A 59 -16.08 1.86 11.81
CA ARG A 59 -17.14 2.73 11.30
C ARG A 59 -16.86 3.06 9.83
N LEU A 60 -17.79 2.70 8.95
CA LEU A 60 -17.71 2.91 7.51
C LEU A 60 -18.76 3.92 7.05
N VAL A 61 -18.45 4.60 5.93
CA VAL A 61 -19.41 5.44 5.20
C VAL A 61 -20.08 4.55 4.16
N ALA A 62 -21.41 4.63 4.07
CA ALA A 62 -22.17 3.94 3.05
C ALA A 62 -21.94 4.58 1.66
N LEU A 63 -22.33 3.86 0.61
CA LEU A 63 -22.17 4.33 -0.77
C LEU A 63 -22.98 5.59 -1.10
N ASP A 64 -23.97 5.93 -0.27
CA ASP A 64 -24.72 7.19 -0.36
C ASP A 64 -23.93 8.41 0.13
N GLY A 65 -22.76 8.22 0.75
CA GLY A 65 -21.88 9.29 1.23
C GLY A 65 -22.37 10.03 2.47
N VAL A 66 -23.50 9.64 3.06
CA VAL A 66 -24.12 10.34 4.21
C VAL A 66 -24.30 9.39 5.39
N ASN A 67 -24.75 8.18 5.13
CA ASN A 67 -24.99 7.22 6.19
C ASN A 67 -23.68 6.60 6.65
N HIS A 68 -23.60 6.36 7.95
CA HIS A 68 -22.49 5.63 8.57
C HIS A 68 -23.02 4.36 9.22
N PHE A 69 -22.22 3.31 9.20
CA PHE A 69 -22.55 2.07 9.89
C PHE A 69 -21.27 1.41 10.44
N HIS A 70 -21.44 0.57 11.45
CA HIS A 70 -20.36 -0.25 11.99
C HIS A 70 -20.37 -1.64 11.34
N ILE A 71 -19.20 -2.26 11.15
CA ILE A 71 -19.11 -3.60 10.55
C ILE A 71 -19.96 -4.60 11.35
N ARG A 72 -19.96 -4.52 12.70
CA ARG A 72 -20.76 -5.43 13.54
C ARG A 72 -22.25 -5.40 13.22
N GLU A 73 -22.78 -4.26 12.77
CA GLU A 73 -24.21 -4.08 12.46
C GLU A 73 -24.63 -4.84 11.19
N ARG A 74 -23.65 -5.27 10.38
CA ARG A 74 -23.85 -6.05 9.15
C ARG A 74 -23.53 -7.53 9.32
N ILE A 75 -23.02 -7.94 10.48
CA ILE A 75 -22.78 -9.35 10.80
C ILE A 75 -24.11 -9.97 11.24
N GLY A 76 -24.56 -11.00 10.52
CA GLY A 76 -25.81 -11.70 10.79
C GLY A 76 -25.62 -13.21 10.88
N ALA A 77 -26.67 -13.98 10.58
CA ALA A 77 -26.63 -15.45 10.62
C ALA A 77 -25.77 -16.09 9.51
N ARG A 78 -25.33 -15.30 8.52
CA ARG A 78 -24.50 -15.76 7.40
C ARG A 78 -23.13 -15.09 7.42
N PRO A 79 -22.08 -15.75 6.90
CA PRO A 79 -20.76 -15.14 6.77
C PRO A 79 -20.81 -13.85 5.95
N LEU A 80 -20.10 -12.82 6.41
CA LEU A 80 -19.90 -11.55 5.70
C LEU A 80 -18.56 -11.61 4.95
N VAL A 81 -18.57 -11.29 3.65
CA VAL A 81 -17.35 -11.20 2.83
C VAL A 81 -16.99 -9.73 2.62
N LEU A 82 -15.75 -9.36 2.91
CA LEU A 82 -15.22 -8.01 2.72
C LEU A 82 -14.27 -8.00 1.53
N VAL A 83 -14.46 -7.04 0.62
CA VAL A 83 -13.59 -6.81 -0.53
C VAL A 83 -13.00 -5.41 -0.41
N PHE A 84 -11.68 -5.34 -0.24
CA PHE A 84 -10.95 -4.08 -0.21
C PHE A 84 -10.45 -3.74 -1.60
N GLY A 85 -10.79 -2.55 -2.08
CA GLY A 85 -10.36 -2.08 -3.39
C GLY A 85 -10.75 -0.63 -3.63
N SER A 86 -10.24 -0.08 -4.72
CA SER A 86 -10.57 1.26 -5.23
C SER A 86 -10.59 1.22 -6.75
N PHE A 87 -11.36 2.11 -7.37
CA PHE A 87 -11.22 2.40 -8.79
C PHE A 87 -10.05 3.40 -8.95
N THR A 88 -8.98 2.97 -9.61
CA THR A 88 -7.84 3.81 -10.01
C THR A 88 -7.60 3.64 -11.50
#